data_AF-A0A933Y0D5-F1
#
_entry.id   AF-A0A933Y0D5-F1
#
_cell.length_a   1.000
_cell.length_b   1.000
_cell.length_c   1.000
_cell.angle_alpha   90.00
_cell.angle_beta   90.00
_cell.angle_gamma   90.00
#
_symmetry.space_group_name_H-M   'P 1'
#
loop_
_entity.id
_entity.type
_entity.pdbx_description
1 polymer ?
#
loop_
_entity_poly.entity_id
_entity_poly.type
_entity_poly.pdbx_seq_one_letter_code
_entity_poly.pdbx_strand_id
1 'polypeptide(L)'
;MTKVEDFWQENKRFVLGVAAGAAVFGIGWLATEKTLGADLRSQRARLSTIEKQLAQPRYVAADQTRAEAERERLSQAVATLNDAVSFHARPEFALDGTSPANRYFAVQSRVREELLTLAGRAGLVVPEGLGLPALSPTKEQEIVRYLEALDVVERVVKLAIDAGCERIDEIRIALDPRLVSGKSIPDIEKTSIEFDLIGASAPLARWIAATQQERFGDVLLIDKLNLLASRTKADESRLEVVFRVAHLYGDLEAGKEKP
;
A
#
# COMPACT_ATOMS: atom_id res chain seq x y z
N MET A 1 101.97 -19.44 -20.79
CA MET A 1 100.83 -19.88 -21.62
C MET A 1 101.17 -21.30 -22.04
N THR A 2 100.56 -22.37 -21.53
CA THR A 2 99.29 -22.91 -22.10
C THR A 2 98.62 -23.97 -21.18
N LYS A 3 98.81 -23.96 -19.85
CA LYS A 3 98.13 -24.97 -18.98
C LYS A 3 96.61 -24.82 -18.92
N VAL A 4 96.10 -23.61 -19.20
CA VAL A 4 94.65 -23.32 -19.22
C VAL A 4 94.03 -23.70 -20.57
N GLU A 5 94.76 -23.50 -21.69
CA GLU A 5 94.28 -23.90 -23.02
C GLU A 5 94.17 -25.41 -23.20
N ASP A 6 95.14 -26.19 -22.69
CA ASP A 6 95.11 -27.66 -22.80
C ASP A 6 93.99 -28.26 -21.93
N PHE A 7 93.83 -27.79 -20.69
CA PHE A 7 92.74 -28.21 -19.82
C PHE A 7 91.37 -27.85 -20.40
N TRP A 8 91.27 -26.69 -21.07
CA TRP A 8 90.06 -26.22 -21.74
C TRP A 8 89.72 -27.05 -22.98
N GLN A 9 90.70 -27.42 -23.81
CA GLN A 9 90.50 -28.26 -25.00
C GLN A 9 90.03 -29.66 -24.62
N GLU A 10 90.67 -30.27 -23.62
CA GLU A 10 90.41 -31.66 -23.22
C GLU A 10 89.05 -31.82 -22.52
N ASN A 11 88.63 -30.83 -21.72
CA ASN A 11 87.38 -30.89 -20.95
C ASN A 11 86.25 -30.04 -21.57
N LYS A 12 86.42 -29.52 -22.79
CA LYS A 12 85.48 -28.59 -23.42
C LYS A 12 84.04 -29.10 -23.43
N ARG A 13 83.84 -30.39 -23.72
CA ARG A 13 82.50 -31.00 -23.77
C ARG A 13 81.85 -31.11 -22.40
N PHE A 14 82.63 -31.35 -21.35
CA PHE A 14 82.15 -31.40 -19.97
C PHE A 14 81.76 -30.01 -19.48
N VAL A 15 82.64 -29.01 -19.66
CA VAL A 15 82.36 -27.64 -19.23
C VAL A 15 81.16 -27.03 -19.98
N LEU A 16 81.06 -27.30 -21.29
CA LEU A 16 79.91 -26.87 -22.08
C LEU A 16 78.60 -27.54 -21.62
N GLY A 17 78.66 -28.83 -21.25
CA GLY A 17 77.53 -29.58 -20.70
C GLY A 17 77.08 -29.05 -19.35
N VAL A 18 78.02 -28.74 -18.44
CA VAL A 18 77.72 -28.14 -17.13
C VAL A 18 77.16 -26.71 -17.28
N ALA A 19 77.75 -25.90 -18.17
CA ALA A 19 77.25 -24.55 -18.45
C ALA A 19 75.86 -24.57 -19.08
N ALA A 20 75.59 -25.48 -20.02
CA ALA A 20 74.27 -25.67 -20.61
C ALA A 20 73.24 -26.15 -19.58
N GLY A 21 73.62 -27.10 -18.71
CA GLY A 21 72.77 -27.57 -17.61
C GLY A 21 72.46 -26.46 -16.60
N ALA A 22 73.46 -25.65 -16.22
CA ALA A 22 73.27 -24.50 -15.35
C ALA A 22 72.37 -23.43 -15.97
N ALA A 23 72.49 -23.20 -17.28
CA ALA A 23 71.63 -22.26 -18.00
C ALA A 23 70.16 -22.74 -18.02
N VAL A 24 69.91 -24.02 -18.35
CA VAL A 24 68.55 -24.59 -18.36
C VAL A 24 67.95 -24.60 -16.95
N PHE A 25 68.74 -24.94 -15.93
CA PHE A 25 68.31 -24.90 -14.54
C PHE A 25 67.98 -23.47 -14.08
N GLY A 26 68.81 -22.49 -14.42
CA GLY A 26 68.56 -21.09 -14.12
C GLY A 26 67.29 -20.54 -14.79
N ILE A 27 67.02 -20.94 -16.04
CA ILE A 27 65.78 -20.58 -16.75
C ILE A 27 64.56 -21.25 -16.07
N GLY A 28 64.68 -22.51 -15.66
CA GLY A 28 63.63 -23.23 -14.93
C GLY A 28 63.31 -22.59 -13.57
N TRP A 29 64.33 -22.18 -12.82
CA TRP A 29 64.19 -21.47 -11.53
C TRP A 29 63.51 -20.10 -11.69
N LEU A 30 63.94 -19.31 -12.67
CA LEU A 30 63.35 -18.02 -12.98
C LEU A 30 61.88 -18.13 -13.45
N ALA A 31 61.55 -19.17 -14.22
CA ALA A 31 60.18 -19.42 -14.67
C ALA A 31 59.25 -19.81 -13.51
N THR A 32 59.74 -20.59 -12.55
CA THR A 32 58.97 -21.00 -11.36
C THR A 32 58.76 -19.84 -10.38
N GLU A 33 59.77 -18.99 -10.15
CA GLU A 33 59.62 -17.81 -9.30
C GLU A 33 58.65 -16.76 -9.88
N LYS A 34 58.69 -16.54 -11.21
CA LYS A 34 57.87 -15.51 -11.85
C LYS A 34 56.39 -15.89 -11.97
N THR A 35 56.07 -17.15 -12.22
CA THR A 35 54.68 -17.58 -12.47
C THR A 35 53.96 -17.96 -11.18
N LEU A 36 54.53 -18.84 -10.35
CA LEU A 36 53.89 -19.30 -9.12
C LEU A 36 53.91 -18.22 -8.01
N GLY A 37 54.98 -17.42 -7.94
CA GLY A 37 55.13 -16.38 -6.91
C GLY A 37 54.24 -15.15 -7.13
N ALA A 38 53.88 -14.84 -8.39
CA ALA A 38 52.99 -13.72 -8.70
C ALA A 38 51.52 -14.07 -8.41
N ASP A 39 51.08 -15.28 -8.76
CA ASP A 39 49.72 -15.75 -8.51
C ASP A 39 49.44 -15.98 -7.03
N LEU A 40 50.39 -16.54 -6.27
CA LEU A 40 50.24 -16.67 -4.82
C LEU A 40 50.17 -15.33 -4.10
N ARG A 41 50.91 -14.31 -4.57
CA ARG A 41 50.85 -12.95 -4.01
C ARG A 41 49.52 -12.27 -4.34
N SER A 42 49.02 -12.42 -5.56
CA SER A 42 47.74 -11.83 -5.96
C SER A 42 46.56 -12.48 -5.22
N GLN A 43 46.60 -13.80 -5.01
CA GLN A 43 45.58 -14.52 -4.24
C GLN A 43 45.62 -14.16 -2.75
N ARG A 44 46.80 -14.05 -2.13
CA ARG A 44 46.94 -13.57 -0.74
C ARG A 44 46.45 -12.14 -0.56
N ALA A 45 46.75 -11.26 -1.51
CA ALA A 45 46.26 -9.88 -1.47
C ALA A 45 44.71 -9.85 -1.54
N ARG A 46 44.10 -10.64 -2.43
CA ARG A 46 42.64 -10.77 -2.54
C ARG A 46 42.01 -11.33 -1.26
N LEU A 47 42.58 -12.38 -0.68
CA LEU A 47 42.12 -12.93 0.60
C LEU A 47 42.19 -11.88 1.71
N SER A 48 43.29 -11.13 1.81
CA SER A 48 43.41 -10.08 2.83
C SER A 48 42.39 -8.95 2.66
N THR A 49 42.01 -8.61 1.41
CA THR A 49 40.96 -7.63 1.13
C THR A 49 39.58 -8.16 1.50
N ILE A 50 39.30 -9.42 1.17
CA ILE A 50 38.03 -10.07 1.51
C ILE A 50 37.90 -10.26 3.03
N GLU A 51 38.96 -10.69 3.71
CA GLU A 51 39.01 -10.79 5.18
C GLU A 51 38.79 -9.42 5.83
N LYS A 52 39.42 -8.35 5.32
CA LYS A 52 39.18 -6.99 5.81
C LYS A 52 37.75 -6.51 5.57
N GLN A 53 37.14 -6.85 4.43
CA GLN A 53 35.76 -6.51 4.12
C GLN A 53 34.76 -7.30 4.97
N LEU A 54 35.07 -8.55 5.31
CA LEU A 54 34.26 -9.39 6.21
C LEU A 54 34.42 -9.00 7.68
N ALA A 55 35.61 -8.52 8.07
CA ALA A 55 35.89 -8.08 9.44
C ALA A 55 35.28 -6.71 9.77
N GLN A 56 34.88 -5.93 8.76
CA GLN A 56 34.16 -4.68 8.97
C GLN A 56 32.66 -4.98 9.20
N PRO A 57 32.11 -4.62 10.36
CA PRO A 57 30.67 -4.75 10.59
C PRO A 57 29.93 -3.87 9.60
N ARG A 58 29.08 -4.49 8.76
CA ARG A 58 28.30 -3.83 7.70
C ARG A 58 27.33 -2.77 8.21
N TYR A 59 26.94 -2.89 9.48
CA TYR A 59 26.10 -1.97 10.22
C TYR A 59 26.69 -1.76 11.61
N VAL A 60 26.69 -0.53 12.08
CA VAL A 60 27.09 -0.18 13.44
C VAL A 60 25.87 0.04 14.32
N ALA A 61 26.03 0.00 15.65
CA ALA A 61 24.93 0.25 16.58
C ALA A 61 24.21 1.60 16.32
N ALA A 62 24.94 2.61 15.82
CA ALA A 62 24.36 3.88 15.41
C ALA A 62 23.37 3.75 14.23
N ASP A 63 23.60 2.82 13.30
CA ASP A 63 22.67 2.54 12.19
C ASP A 63 21.38 1.91 12.72
N GLN A 64 21.49 1.01 13.70
CA GLN A 64 20.33 0.43 14.38
C GLN A 64 19.52 1.51 15.12
N THR A 65 20.17 2.35 15.93
CA THR A 65 19.48 3.44 16.64
C THR A 65 18.82 4.42 15.66
N ARG A 66 19.48 4.73 14.54
CA ARG A 66 18.90 5.58 13.49
C ARG A 66 17.68 4.94 12.85
N ALA A 67 17.75 3.65 12.52
CA ALA A 67 16.63 2.90 11.94
C ALA A 67 15.45 2.80 12.92
N GLU A 68 15.70 2.59 14.20
CA GLU A 68 14.65 2.55 15.24
C GLU A 68 13.97 3.92 15.38
N ALA A 69 14.74 5.01 15.42
CA ALA A 69 14.21 6.37 15.48
C ALA A 69 13.39 6.73 14.22
N GLU A 70 13.85 6.31 13.05
CA GLU A 70 13.13 6.52 11.78
C GLU A 70 11.84 5.70 11.72
N ARG A 71 11.88 4.43 12.17
CA ARG A 71 10.69 3.58 12.29
C ARG A 71 9.64 4.20 13.22
N GLU A 72 10.06 4.70 14.38
CA GLU A 72 9.17 5.34 15.34
C GLU A 72 8.53 6.60 14.73
N ARG A 73 9.34 7.44 14.08
CA ARG A 73 8.84 8.65 13.39
C ARG A 73 7.83 8.32 12.30
N LEU A 74 8.10 7.27 11.50
CA LEU A 74 7.18 6.81 10.46
C LEU A 74 5.90 6.24 11.07
N SER A 75 5.99 5.47 12.14
CA SER A 75 4.83 4.92 12.84
C SER A 75 3.92 6.04 13.38
N GLN A 76 4.49 7.08 13.99
CA GLN A 76 3.75 8.24 14.47
C GLN A 76 3.11 9.03 13.32
N ALA A 77 3.82 9.21 12.21
CA ALA A 77 3.29 9.88 11.03
C ALA A 77 2.12 9.10 10.41
N VAL A 78 2.24 7.77 10.31
CA VAL A 78 1.18 6.88 9.84
C VAL A 78 -0.02 6.92 10.78
N ALA A 79 0.18 6.87 12.10
CA ALA A 79 -0.91 6.96 13.08
C ALA A 79 -1.66 8.30 12.95
N THR A 80 -0.94 9.41 12.81
CA THR A 80 -1.53 10.74 12.62
C THR A 80 -2.33 10.82 11.32
N LEU A 81 -1.77 10.29 10.22
CA LEU A 81 -2.48 10.24 8.94
C LEU A 81 -3.69 9.32 8.99
N ASN A 82 -3.60 8.19 9.69
CA ASN A 82 -4.70 7.26 9.84
C ASN A 82 -5.85 7.88 10.61
N ASP A 83 -5.59 8.56 11.73
CA ASP A 83 -6.61 9.27 12.50
C ASP A 83 -7.27 10.39 11.67
N ALA A 84 -6.48 11.12 10.88
CA ALA A 84 -6.98 12.22 10.04
C ALA A 84 -7.76 11.76 8.80
N VAL A 85 -7.47 10.58 8.25
CA VAL A 85 -8.05 10.09 6.98
C VAL A 85 -9.13 9.03 7.19
N SER A 86 -9.10 8.30 8.30
CA SER A 86 -10.06 7.22 8.54
C SER A 86 -11.45 7.79 8.75
N PHE A 87 -12.42 7.14 8.11
CA PHE A 87 -13.82 7.44 8.37
C PHE A 87 -14.23 6.88 9.74
N HIS A 88 -14.78 7.75 10.57
CA HIS A 88 -15.30 7.38 11.89
C HIS A 88 -16.83 7.32 11.82
N ALA A 89 -17.37 6.10 11.73
CA ALA A 89 -18.81 5.92 11.77
C ALA A 89 -19.40 6.31 13.13
N ARG A 90 -20.60 6.89 13.12
CA ARG A 90 -21.33 7.22 14.37
C ARG A 90 -21.54 5.96 15.22
N PRO A 91 -21.62 6.08 16.56
CA PRO A 91 -21.72 4.92 17.45
C PRO A 91 -22.88 3.97 17.14
N GLU A 92 -24.00 4.48 16.60
CA GLU A 92 -25.11 3.63 16.15
C GLU A 92 -24.80 2.70 14.96
N PHE A 93 -23.72 2.95 14.22
CA PHE A 93 -23.23 2.10 13.12
C PHE A 93 -22.04 1.23 13.52
N ALA A 94 -21.44 1.46 14.68
CA ALA A 94 -20.37 0.61 15.19
C ALA A 94 -20.90 -0.75 15.68
N LEU A 95 -20.02 -1.76 15.71
CA LEU A 95 -20.27 -3.02 16.40
C LEU A 95 -20.28 -2.80 17.91
N ASP A 96 -21.25 -3.39 18.62
CA ASP A 96 -21.52 -3.16 20.04
C ASP A 96 -21.29 -4.42 20.90
N GLY A 97 -20.45 -5.35 20.42
CA GLY A 97 -20.17 -6.63 21.09
C GLY A 97 -21.28 -7.68 20.95
N THR A 98 -22.41 -7.34 20.32
CA THR A 98 -23.39 -8.33 19.87
C THR A 98 -22.92 -9.03 18.59
N SER A 99 -23.64 -10.08 18.16
CA SER A 99 -23.34 -10.74 16.88
C SER A 99 -23.34 -9.72 15.72
N PRO A 100 -22.25 -9.63 14.92
CA PRO A 100 -22.16 -8.65 13.83
C PRO A 100 -23.34 -8.70 12.86
N ALA A 101 -23.82 -9.91 12.54
CA ALA A 101 -24.98 -10.09 11.68
C ALA A 101 -26.25 -9.49 12.30
N ASN A 102 -26.50 -9.74 13.60
CA ASN A 102 -27.67 -9.19 14.29
C ASN A 102 -27.62 -7.66 14.35
N ARG A 103 -26.43 -7.10 14.63
CA ARG A 103 -26.21 -5.65 14.61
C ARG A 103 -26.50 -5.06 13.24
N TYR A 104 -25.96 -5.67 12.18
CA TYR A 104 -26.19 -5.28 10.80
C TYR A 104 -27.68 -5.23 10.45
N PHE A 105 -28.42 -6.30 10.73
CA PHE A 105 -29.86 -6.36 10.45
C PHE A 105 -30.65 -5.32 11.25
N ALA A 106 -30.34 -5.13 12.54
CA ALA A 106 -31.02 -4.16 13.38
C ALA A 106 -30.82 -2.72 12.86
N VAL A 107 -29.59 -2.36 12.51
CA VAL A 107 -29.26 -1.03 11.96
C VAL A 107 -29.89 -0.85 10.59
N GLN A 108 -29.79 -1.84 9.69
CA GLN A 108 -30.41 -1.82 8.38
C GLN A 108 -31.92 -1.59 8.47
N SER A 109 -32.62 -2.36 9.29
CA SER A 109 -34.08 -2.25 9.46
C SER A 109 -34.48 -0.86 9.96
N ARG A 110 -33.79 -0.37 11.00
CA ARG A 110 -34.03 0.98 11.55
C ARG A 110 -33.85 2.06 10.49
N VAL A 111 -32.69 2.08 9.82
CA VAL A 111 -32.36 3.10 8.82
C VAL A 111 -33.34 3.06 7.65
N ARG A 112 -33.69 1.87 7.16
CA ARG A 112 -34.67 1.71 6.09
C ARG A 112 -36.03 2.28 6.47
N GLU A 113 -36.57 1.88 7.62
CA GLU A 113 -37.88 2.34 8.07
C GLU A 113 -37.91 3.86 8.26
N GLU A 114 -36.89 4.41 8.91
CA GLU A 114 -36.77 5.83 9.20
C GLU A 114 -36.65 6.67 7.92
N LEU A 115 -35.72 6.30 7.02
CA LEU A 115 -35.48 7.06 5.79
C LEU A 115 -36.67 7.00 4.84
N LEU A 116 -37.30 5.84 4.66
CA LEU A 116 -38.47 5.73 3.78
C LEU A 116 -39.67 6.52 4.34
N THR A 117 -39.85 6.53 5.66
CA THR A 117 -40.89 7.32 6.31
C THR A 117 -40.65 8.82 6.15
N LEU A 118 -39.43 9.29 6.39
CA LEU A 118 -39.07 10.70 6.24
C LEU A 118 -39.14 11.15 4.78
N ALA A 119 -38.60 10.36 3.86
CA ALA A 119 -38.61 10.65 2.44
C ALA A 119 -40.04 10.72 1.89
N GLY A 120 -40.91 9.76 2.27
CA GLY A 120 -42.31 9.77 1.89
C GLY A 120 -43.08 11.01 2.38
N ARG A 121 -42.79 11.49 3.59
CA ARG A 121 -43.37 12.74 4.13
C ARG A 121 -42.87 13.98 3.39
N ALA A 122 -41.61 13.98 2.95
CA ALA A 122 -40.99 15.09 2.23
C ALA A 122 -41.26 15.05 0.71
N GLY A 123 -41.87 13.99 0.19
CA GLY A 123 -42.06 13.80 -1.24
C GLY A 123 -40.78 13.42 -2.00
N LEU A 124 -39.73 13.01 -1.30
CA LEU A 124 -38.49 12.50 -1.91
C LEU A 124 -38.67 11.02 -2.28
N VAL A 125 -38.41 10.69 -3.54
CA VAL A 125 -38.34 9.29 -4.00
C VAL A 125 -36.95 8.72 -3.70
N VAL A 126 -36.88 7.59 -2.99
CA VAL A 126 -35.62 6.91 -2.63
C VAL A 126 -35.76 5.41 -2.92
N PRO A 127 -34.72 4.73 -3.45
CA PRO A 127 -34.79 3.29 -3.67
C PRO A 127 -34.86 2.53 -2.35
N GLU A 128 -35.83 1.61 -2.23
CA GLU A 128 -36.05 0.80 -1.01
C GLU A 128 -34.81 0.00 -0.59
N GLY A 129 -33.99 -0.41 -1.57
CA GLY A 129 -32.75 -1.16 -1.36
C GLY A 129 -31.66 -0.40 -0.62
N LEU A 130 -31.66 0.94 -0.66
CA LEU A 130 -30.60 1.80 -0.10
C LEU A 130 -29.16 1.42 -0.54
N GLY A 131 -29.02 0.76 -1.70
CA GLY A 131 -27.74 0.27 -2.22
C GLY A 131 -27.16 -0.93 -1.49
N LEU A 132 -27.91 -1.55 -0.57
CA LEU A 132 -27.49 -2.74 0.16
C LEU A 132 -27.49 -4.00 -0.72
N PRO A 133 -26.62 -4.98 -0.42
CA PRO A 133 -26.56 -6.21 -1.18
C PRO A 133 -27.84 -7.04 -0.99
N ALA A 134 -28.24 -7.77 -2.03
CA ALA A 134 -29.40 -8.64 -2.00
C ALA A 134 -29.26 -9.81 -0.99
N LEU A 135 -28.03 -10.27 -0.77
CA LEU A 135 -27.68 -11.26 0.24
C LEU A 135 -26.90 -10.57 1.35
N SER A 136 -27.25 -10.87 2.59
CA SER A 136 -26.57 -10.29 3.74
C SER A 136 -25.10 -10.75 3.79
N PRO A 137 -24.17 -9.82 4.05
CA PRO A 137 -22.76 -10.16 4.21
C PRO A 137 -22.58 -11.10 5.41
N THR A 138 -21.66 -12.06 5.27
CA THR A 138 -21.38 -13.06 6.32
C THR A 138 -20.04 -12.82 7.00
N LYS A 139 -19.11 -12.12 6.35
CA LYS A 139 -17.81 -11.77 6.94
C LYS A 139 -17.96 -10.50 7.78
N GLU A 140 -17.38 -10.52 8.97
CA GLU A 140 -17.41 -9.39 9.90
C GLU A 140 -16.83 -8.11 9.27
N GLN A 141 -15.72 -8.21 8.55
CA GLN A 141 -15.11 -7.06 7.89
C GLN A 141 -16.06 -6.42 6.85
N GLU A 142 -16.73 -7.24 6.04
CA GLU A 142 -17.72 -6.75 5.07
C GLU A 142 -18.91 -6.09 5.79
N ILE A 143 -19.38 -6.68 6.89
CA ILE A 143 -20.43 -6.12 7.74
C ILE A 143 -20.06 -4.71 8.23
N VAL A 144 -18.85 -4.54 8.75
CA VAL A 144 -18.35 -3.24 9.23
C VAL A 144 -18.37 -2.20 8.10
N ARG A 145 -17.90 -2.56 6.90
CA ARG A 145 -17.91 -1.63 5.75
C ARG A 145 -19.31 -1.26 5.28
N TYR A 146 -20.24 -2.21 5.31
CA TYR A 146 -21.63 -1.89 4.98
C TYR A 146 -22.30 -1.03 6.04
N LEU A 147 -21.94 -1.18 7.32
CA LEU A 147 -22.43 -0.30 8.38
C LEU A 147 -21.89 1.13 8.23
N GLU A 148 -20.61 1.29 7.91
CA GLU A 148 -20.02 2.60 7.59
C GLU A 148 -20.67 3.23 6.35
N ALA A 149 -20.89 2.45 5.30
CA ALA A 149 -21.60 2.91 4.10
C ALA A 149 -23.05 3.32 4.43
N LEU A 150 -23.73 2.61 5.33
CA LEU A 150 -25.07 2.96 5.79
C LEU A 150 -25.10 4.26 6.60
N ASP A 151 -24.05 4.58 7.36
CA ASP A 151 -23.92 5.88 8.02
C ASP A 151 -23.92 7.01 7.01
N VAL A 152 -23.07 6.88 5.97
CA VAL A 152 -23.01 7.83 4.85
C VAL A 152 -24.38 7.92 4.17
N VAL A 153 -25.02 6.80 3.87
CA VAL A 153 -26.34 6.79 3.23
C VAL A 153 -27.40 7.50 4.07
N GLU A 154 -27.48 7.19 5.36
CA GLU A 154 -28.45 7.83 6.25
C GLU A 154 -28.27 9.35 6.27
N ARG A 155 -27.03 9.81 6.44
CA ARG A 155 -26.71 11.23 6.48
C ARG A 155 -27.02 11.92 5.16
N VAL A 156 -26.56 11.35 4.05
CA VAL A 156 -26.69 11.93 2.72
C VAL A 156 -28.16 12.02 2.29
N VAL A 157 -28.97 11.00 2.62
CA VAL A 157 -30.42 11.01 2.32
C VAL A 157 -31.15 12.03 3.19
N LYS A 158 -30.84 12.13 4.49
CA LYS A 158 -31.41 13.17 5.37
C LYS A 158 -31.10 14.57 4.84
N LEU A 159 -29.87 14.82 4.40
CA LEU A 159 -29.50 16.08 3.76
C LEU A 159 -30.23 16.33 2.44
N ALA A 160 -30.54 15.28 1.67
CA ALA A 160 -31.30 15.41 0.42
C ALA A 160 -32.74 15.83 0.70
N ILE A 161 -33.35 15.28 1.76
CA ILE A 161 -34.66 15.68 2.26
C ILE A 161 -34.64 17.16 2.66
N ASP A 162 -33.68 17.57 3.49
CA ASP A 162 -33.56 18.95 3.97
C ASP A 162 -33.30 19.97 2.84
N ALA A 163 -32.55 19.56 1.82
CA ALA A 163 -32.27 20.39 0.65
C ALA A 163 -33.48 20.55 -0.30
N GLY A 164 -34.50 19.70 -0.13
CA GLY A 164 -35.68 19.62 -0.99
C GLY A 164 -35.41 18.92 -2.32
N CYS A 165 -34.55 17.89 -2.33
CA CYS A 165 -34.37 17.04 -3.50
C CYS A 165 -35.63 16.22 -3.77
N GLU A 166 -35.90 15.91 -5.04
CA GLU A 166 -37.14 15.24 -5.47
C GLU A 166 -36.97 13.74 -5.66
N ARG A 167 -35.83 13.30 -6.21
CA ARG A 167 -35.59 11.90 -6.50
C ARG A 167 -34.11 11.51 -6.38
N ILE A 168 -33.87 10.43 -5.66
CA ILE A 168 -32.69 9.60 -5.75
C ILE A 168 -33.10 8.38 -6.59
N ASP A 169 -32.50 8.23 -7.76
CA ASP A 169 -32.81 7.15 -8.70
C ASP A 169 -32.08 5.85 -8.34
N GLU A 170 -30.79 5.98 -8.02
CA GLU A 170 -29.94 4.84 -7.66
C GLU A 170 -29.05 5.20 -6.46
N ILE A 171 -28.87 4.22 -5.57
CA ILE A 171 -27.85 4.20 -4.54
C ILE A 171 -27.08 2.90 -4.74
N ARG A 172 -25.76 2.97 -4.84
CA ARG A 172 -24.91 1.79 -5.03
C ARG A 172 -23.73 1.80 -4.07
N ILE A 173 -23.59 0.73 -3.29
CA ILE A 173 -22.44 0.52 -2.41
C ILE A 173 -21.51 -0.51 -3.06
N ALA A 174 -20.26 -0.11 -3.29
CA ALA A 174 -19.20 -0.96 -3.80
C ALA A 174 -18.05 -1.03 -2.79
N LEU A 175 -17.87 -2.20 -2.18
CA LEU A 175 -16.72 -2.48 -1.33
C LEU A 175 -15.45 -2.65 -2.16
N ASP A 176 -14.29 -2.56 -1.51
CA ASP A 176 -13.02 -2.88 -2.16
C ASP A 176 -13.01 -4.35 -2.63
N PRO A 177 -12.77 -4.63 -3.93
CA PRO A 177 -12.70 -6.00 -4.44
C PRO A 177 -11.69 -6.89 -3.70
N ARG A 178 -10.64 -6.30 -3.12
CA ARG A 178 -9.62 -7.02 -2.35
C ARG A 178 -10.17 -7.54 -1.03
N LEU A 179 -11.07 -6.79 -0.38
CA LEU A 179 -11.78 -7.20 0.82
C LEU A 179 -12.63 -8.46 0.53
N VAL A 180 -13.40 -8.41 -0.55
CA VAL A 180 -14.29 -9.53 -0.94
C VAL A 180 -13.48 -10.78 -1.32
N SER A 181 -12.37 -10.58 -2.03
CA SER A 181 -11.48 -11.68 -2.46
C SER A 181 -10.54 -12.20 -1.36
N GLY A 182 -10.52 -11.59 -0.17
CA GLY A 182 -9.64 -11.98 0.94
C GLY A 182 -8.16 -11.77 0.66
N LYS A 183 -7.83 -10.91 -0.32
CA LYS A 183 -6.44 -10.56 -0.64
C LYS A 183 -5.97 -9.46 0.31
N SER A 184 -4.67 -9.46 0.61
CA SER A 184 -4.05 -8.39 1.41
C SER A 184 -4.31 -7.02 0.75
N ILE A 185 -4.75 -6.06 1.55
CA ILE A 185 -4.93 -4.67 1.14
C ILE A 185 -3.62 -3.95 1.47
N PRO A 186 -2.83 -3.50 0.48
CA PRO A 186 -1.47 -3.07 0.72
C PRO A 186 -1.36 -1.69 1.39
N ASP A 187 -2.30 -0.77 1.13
CA ASP A 187 -2.15 0.62 1.60
C ASP A 187 -3.49 1.24 2.03
N ILE A 188 -4.46 1.31 1.12
CA ILE A 188 -5.74 2.00 1.34
C ILE A 188 -6.88 1.13 0.84
N GLU A 189 -7.78 0.80 1.75
CA GLU A 189 -9.09 0.23 1.41
C GLU A 189 -10.06 1.36 1.07
N LYS A 190 -10.85 1.19 0.01
CA LYS A 190 -11.86 2.18 -0.40
C LYS A 190 -13.22 1.54 -0.59
N THR A 191 -14.18 1.98 0.19
CA THR A 191 -15.61 1.73 -0.06
C THR A 191 -16.19 2.94 -0.79
N SER A 192 -16.90 2.69 -1.88
CA SER A 192 -17.51 3.73 -2.72
C SER A 192 -19.03 3.68 -2.59
N ILE A 193 -19.65 4.84 -2.36
CA ILE A 193 -21.10 4.99 -2.26
C ILE A 193 -21.55 5.97 -3.34
N GLU A 194 -22.15 5.45 -4.40
CA GLU A 194 -22.63 6.21 -5.55
C GLU A 194 -24.10 6.57 -5.40
N PHE A 195 -24.44 7.80 -5.74
CA PHE A 195 -25.80 8.32 -5.79
C PHE A 195 -26.08 8.97 -7.14
N ASP A 196 -27.22 8.60 -7.71
CA ASP A 196 -27.79 9.28 -8.88
C ASP A 196 -29.06 10.01 -8.45
N LEU A 197 -29.05 11.34 -8.58
CA LEU A 197 -30.18 12.21 -8.24
C LEU A 197 -30.72 12.90 -9.49
N ILE A 198 -32.03 13.12 -9.49
CA ILE A 198 -32.74 13.82 -10.54
C ILE A 198 -33.64 14.87 -9.89
N GLY A 199 -33.61 16.10 -10.40
CA GLY A 199 -34.48 17.17 -9.92
C GLY A 199 -33.97 18.55 -10.31
N ALA A 200 -34.52 19.58 -9.68
CA ALA A 200 -34.09 20.95 -9.92
C ALA A 200 -32.62 21.18 -9.51
N SER A 201 -31.90 21.99 -10.29
CA SER A 201 -30.46 22.25 -10.10
C SER A 201 -30.13 22.90 -8.75
N ALA A 202 -31.02 23.75 -8.24
CA ALA A 202 -30.80 24.48 -6.99
C ALA A 202 -30.83 23.58 -5.73
N PRO A 203 -31.84 22.72 -5.51
CA PRO A 203 -31.79 21.69 -4.46
C PRO A 203 -30.54 20.80 -4.53
N LEU A 204 -30.18 20.33 -5.72
CA LEU A 204 -29.01 19.47 -5.93
C LEU A 204 -27.70 20.16 -5.53
N ALA A 205 -27.53 21.45 -5.89
CA ALA A 205 -26.37 22.23 -5.48
C ALA A 205 -26.33 22.48 -3.96
N ARG A 206 -27.48 22.79 -3.34
CA ARG A 206 -27.58 22.95 -1.88
C ARG A 206 -27.24 21.67 -1.14
N TRP A 207 -27.69 20.53 -1.65
CA TRP A 207 -27.41 19.22 -1.09
C TRP A 207 -25.91 18.92 -1.10
N ILE A 208 -25.22 19.09 -2.24
CA ILE A 208 -23.77 18.92 -2.30
C ILE A 208 -23.07 19.84 -1.32
N ALA A 209 -23.44 21.13 -1.29
CA ALA A 209 -22.86 22.08 -0.33
C ALA A 209 -23.07 21.65 1.13
N ALA A 210 -24.22 21.05 1.45
CA ALA A 210 -24.50 20.56 2.81
C ALA A 210 -23.64 19.34 3.20
N THR A 211 -23.32 18.45 2.26
CA THR A 211 -22.41 17.31 2.54
C THR A 211 -20.98 17.74 2.88
N GLN A 212 -20.62 18.99 2.53
CA GLN A 212 -19.31 19.58 2.77
C GLN A 212 -19.28 20.53 3.98
N GLN A 213 -20.36 20.58 4.78
CA GLN A 213 -20.45 21.44 5.96
C GLN A 213 -20.33 20.63 7.25
N GLU A 214 -19.37 21.01 8.10
CA GLU A 214 -19.09 20.35 9.38
C GLU A 214 -20.27 20.37 10.37
N ARG A 215 -21.17 21.35 10.26
CA ARG A 215 -22.37 21.43 11.12
C ARG A 215 -23.29 20.22 10.99
N PHE A 216 -23.16 19.45 9.92
CA PHE A 216 -23.94 18.24 9.67
C PHE A 216 -23.13 16.96 9.91
N GLY A 217 -21.97 17.06 10.57
CA GLY A 217 -21.01 15.99 10.80
C GLY A 217 -19.74 16.13 9.96
N ASP A 218 -18.84 15.15 10.02
CA ASP A 218 -17.53 15.18 9.34
C ASP A 218 -17.65 15.39 7.83
N VAL A 219 -16.75 16.10 7.18
CA VAL A 219 -16.86 16.33 5.73
C VAL A 219 -16.78 15.00 4.96
N LEU A 220 -17.74 14.76 4.06
CA LEU A 220 -17.75 13.54 3.24
C LEU A 220 -16.85 13.69 2.02
N LEU A 221 -15.92 12.75 1.83
CA LEU A 221 -15.01 12.76 0.69
C LEU A 221 -15.75 12.46 -0.61
N ILE A 222 -15.68 13.38 -1.57
CA ILE A 222 -16.26 13.22 -2.92
C ILE A 222 -15.15 12.80 -3.89
N ASP A 223 -15.34 11.67 -4.56
CA ASP A 223 -14.43 11.14 -5.59
C ASP A 223 -14.80 11.60 -6.99
N LYS A 224 -16.10 11.61 -7.27
CA LYS A 224 -16.68 11.97 -8.57
C LYS A 224 -17.91 12.84 -8.32
N LEU A 225 -18.04 13.91 -9.09
CA LEU A 225 -19.20 14.78 -9.10
C LEU A 225 -19.49 15.19 -10.54
N ASN A 226 -20.68 14.88 -11.04
CA ASN A 226 -21.10 15.22 -12.39
C ASN A 226 -22.52 15.75 -12.39
N LEU A 227 -22.69 17.04 -12.66
CA LEU A 227 -24.00 17.69 -12.79
C LEU A 227 -24.28 17.97 -14.26
N LEU A 228 -25.30 17.34 -14.80
CA LEU A 228 -25.71 17.46 -16.19
C LEU A 228 -27.14 17.99 -16.27
N ALA A 229 -27.36 19.00 -17.12
CA ALA A 229 -28.71 19.42 -17.44
C ALA A 229 -29.46 18.30 -18.20
N SER A 230 -30.72 18.07 -17.85
CA SER A 230 -31.61 17.15 -18.55
C SER A 230 -31.81 17.63 -19.98
N ARG A 231 -31.74 16.69 -20.93
CA ARG A 231 -32.03 16.98 -22.35
C ARG A 231 -33.52 17.09 -22.63
N THR A 232 -34.36 16.55 -21.74
CA THR A 232 -35.79 16.33 -21.96
C THR A 232 -36.68 17.36 -21.30
N LYS A 233 -36.30 17.88 -20.13
CA LYS A 233 -37.08 18.88 -19.41
C LYS A 233 -36.23 20.11 -19.09
N ALA A 234 -36.77 21.28 -19.40
CA ALA A 234 -36.20 22.54 -18.95
C ALA A 234 -36.22 22.58 -17.41
N ASP A 235 -35.06 22.89 -16.81
CA ASP A 235 -34.83 23.00 -15.36
C ASP A 235 -34.71 21.69 -14.56
N GLU A 236 -34.71 20.53 -15.22
CA GLU A 236 -34.32 19.26 -14.61
C GLU A 236 -32.81 19.04 -14.82
N SER A 237 -32.12 18.55 -13.78
CA SER A 237 -30.72 18.16 -13.84
C SER A 237 -30.55 16.77 -13.25
N ARG A 238 -29.55 16.05 -13.77
CA ARG A 238 -29.07 14.80 -13.22
C ARG A 238 -27.73 15.04 -12.53
N LEU A 239 -27.62 14.57 -11.30
CA LEU A 239 -26.41 14.64 -10.50
C LEU A 239 -25.93 13.24 -10.19
N GLU A 240 -24.72 12.90 -10.64
CA GLU A 240 -24.03 11.68 -10.23
C GLU A 240 -22.93 12.07 -9.23
N VAL A 241 -22.93 11.46 -8.05
CA VAL A 241 -21.88 11.69 -7.05
C VAL A 241 -21.41 10.39 -6.45
N VAL A 242 -20.10 10.28 -6.21
CA VAL A 242 -19.50 9.14 -5.53
C VAL A 242 -18.82 9.63 -4.27
N PHE A 243 -19.30 9.17 -3.12
CA PHE A 243 -18.65 9.37 -1.82
C PHE A 243 -17.67 8.22 -1.54
N ARG A 244 -16.56 8.53 -0.86
CA ARG A 244 -15.55 7.54 -0.44
C ARG A 244 -15.47 7.43 1.07
N VAL A 245 -15.46 6.19 1.53
CA VAL A 245 -15.03 5.80 2.87
C VAL A 245 -13.68 5.11 2.71
N ALA A 246 -12.64 5.66 3.34
CA ALA A 246 -11.27 5.16 3.23
C ALA A 246 -10.75 4.66 4.58
N HIS A 247 -9.96 3.58 4.53
CA HIS A 247 -9.22 3.04 5.66
C HIS A 247 -7.77 2.84 5.26
N LEU A 248 -6.82 3.28 6.08
CA LEU A 248 -5.41 2.97 5.87
C LEU A 248 -5.08 1.63 6.51
N TYR A 249 -4.46 0.75 5.74
CA TYR A 249 -3.87 -0.49 6.22
C TYR A 249 -2.36 -0.32 6.22
N GLY A 250 -1.78 -0.26 7.42
CA GLY A 250 -0.35 -0.12 7.60
C GLY A 250 0.21 -1.32 8.36
N ASP A 251 0.54 -2.41 7.66
CA ASP A 251 1.45 -3.42 8.21
C ASP A 251 2.87 -2.83 8.22
N LEU A 252 3.23 -2.17 9.32
CA LEU A 252 4.65 -2.02 9.69
C LEU A 252 5.22 -3.31 10.30
N GLU A 253 4.43 -4.38 10.40
CA GLU A 253 4.78 -5.70 10.95
C GLU A 253 5.37 -6.68 9.92
N ALA A 254 5.71 -6.24 8.69
CA ALA A 254 6.33 -7.09 7.65
C ALA A 254 7.79 -7.51 7.93
N GLY A 255 8.24 -7.45 9.19
CA GLY A 255 9.60 -7.79 9.62
C GLY A 255 9.70 -8.96 10.61
N LYS A 256 8.60 -9.64 10.95
CA LYS A 256 8.68 -10.93 11.67
C LYS A 256 8.97 -12.04 10.68
N GLU A 257 10.24 -12.15 10.26
CA GLU A 257 10.77 -13.40 9.76
C GLU A 257 10.45 -14.50 10.78
N LYS A 258 9.83 -15.59 10.30
CA LYS A 258 9.61 -16.81 11.07
C LYS A 258 10.97 -17.29 11.65
N PRO A 259 10.99 -17.81 12.88
CA PRO A 259 12.19 -18.39 13.48
C PRO A 259 12.72 -19.58 12.66
#